data_AF-A0A2E1ALP0-F1
#
_entry.id   AF-A0A2E1ALP0-F1
#
_cell.length_a   1.000
_cell.length_b   1.000
_cell.length_c   1.000
_cell.angle_alpha   90.00
_cell.angle_beta   90.00
_cell.angle_gamma   90.00
#
_symmetry.space_group_name_H-M   'P 1'
#
loop_
_entity.id
_entity.type
_entity.pdbx_description
1 polymer ?
#
loop_
_entity_poly.entity_id
_entity_poly.type
_entity_poly.pdbx_seq_one_letter_code
_entity_poly.pdbx_strand_id
1 'polypeptide(L)'
;MAHIFISYSSEDADFARYLQALLNNQGFRVWLDQRRLQPGVDWWDEIEQGVTTCNAFVVIMSPESQESKWVRREILLAEQHDKPIFPVLYRGDMWSRLAEIQFEDMRAGLNAQLEPDLIRSLQRAYGSQKTQDAIRFSIVQGDIAQQAADVAVFKYARGFHGADRYVGRLLDKAGVPVETRGLHERGRYYYGETVGALAAPHVMYLSMPNIFKLKYGEIRQFGELILAKLAEAAPAIQHVAMTVHGPGIGLDISEAVLAQFGGLLDGLQSGLFPQGLQSITIVEKHEARYQQLLETMMPYLNESSTAQPIDGEPGVYDLILNAADDGLQDAVDSVSDVKPYAVAIVPASDAYSDIFYYGIQRPTHAYGLLCETFSIDTSLPLERDVLRQQIQQAQVVIADVSQYDHSIALGLGLAWGADRPVILIGEEGQVAPMFAEYDPLLTYSKIWHLEERLATLLKQIVG
;
A
#
# COMPACT_ATOMS: atom_id res chain seq x y z
N MET A 1 -1.56 -12.75 15.19
CA MET A 1 -1.75 -11.32 15.53
C MET A 1 -1.55 -11.15 17.02
N ALA A 2 -0.75 -10.18 17.43
CA ALA A 2 -0.55 -9.90 18.84
C ALA A 2 -1.83 -9.34 19.47
N HIS A 3 -2.25 -9.94 20.58
CA HIS A 3 -3.39 -9.46 21.34
C HIS A 3 -3.25 -9.83 22.82
N ILE A 4 -3.94 -9.08 23.66
CA ILE A 4 -4.09 -9.33 25.09
C ILE A 4 -5.40 -10.07 25.30
N PHE A 5 -5.35 -11.22 25.97
CA PHE A 5 -6.55 -11.95 26.39
C PHE A 5 -6.92 -11.52 27.81
N ILE A 6 -8.16 -11.09 28.04
CA ILE A 6 -8.66 -10.78 29.38
C ILE A 6 -9.58 -11.90 29.88
N SER A 7 -9.14 -12.60 30.93
CA SER A 7 -9.93 -13.59 31.66
C SER A 7 -10.62 -12.94 32.87
N TYR A 8 -11.95 -13.09 32.96
CA TYR A 8 -12.78 -12.44 33.97
C TYR A 8 -14.06 -13.24 34.26
N SER A 9 -14.69 -13.00 35.41
CA SER A 9 -16.04 -13.50 35.71
C SER A 9 -17.09 -12.66 34.98
N SER A 10 -18.18 -13.28 34.52
CA SER A 10 -19.31 -12.54 33.92
C SER A 10 -19.90 -11.47 34.85
N GLU A 11 -19.76 -11.64 36.17
CA GLU A 11 -20.18 -10.65 37.18
C GLU A 11 -19.31 -9.39 37.20
N ASP A 12 -18.09 -9.45 36.64
CA ASP A 12 -17.13 -8.34 36.57
C ASP A 12 -17.07 -7.70 35.17
N ALA A 13 -18.06 -7.97 34.30
CA ALA A 13 -18.06 -7.55 32.90
C ALA A 13 -17.92 -6.03 32.70
N ASP A 14 -18.48 -5.22 33.59
CA ASP A 14 -18.36 -3.76 33.52
C ASP A 14 -16.92 -3.30 33.74
N PHE A 15 -16.23 -3.89 34.71
CA PHE A 15 -14.82 -3.60 34.97
C PHE A 15 -13.92 -4.15 33.86
N ALA A 16 -14.21 -5.34 33.34
CA ALA A 16 -13.45 -5.91 32.23
C ALA A 16 -13.53 -5.04 30.96
N ARG A 17 -14.72 -4.49 30.65
CA ARG A 17 -14.89 -3.53 29.55
C ARG A 17 -14.16 -2.21 29.79
N TYR A 18 -14.14 -1.75 31.03
CA TYR A 18 -13.36 -0.57 31.41
C TYR A 18 -11.85 -0.78 31.22
N LEU A 19 -11.32 -1.92 31.70
CA LEU A 19 -9.92 -2.29 31.51
C LEU A 19 -9.57 -2.45 30.03
N GLN A 20 -10.46 -3.07 29.23
CA GLN A 20 -10.32 -3.14 27.78
C GLN A 20 -10.19 -1.74 27.17
N ALA A 21 -11.04 -0.79 27.56
CA ALA A 21 -10.97 0.58 27.06
C ALA A 21 -9.65 1.27 27.43
N LEU A 22 -9.18 1.10 28.67
CA LEU A 22 -7.89 1.65 29.12
C LEU A 22 -6.71 1.10 28.31
N LEU A 23 -6.68 -0.22 28.08
CA LEU A 23 -5.62 -0.88 27.31
C LEU A 23 -5.68 -0.53 25.81
N ASN A 24 -6.88 -0.44 25.23
CA ASN A 24 -7.06 0.01 23.86
C ASN A 24 -6.57 1.45 23.67
N ASN A 25 -6.81 2.34 24.63
CA ASN A 25 -6.31 3.72 24.61
C ASN A 25 -4.77 3.81 24.69
N GLN A 26 -4.10 2.75 25.13
CA GLN A 26 -2.64 2.62 25.12
C GLN A 26 -2.11 1.91 23.86
N GLY A 27 -2.97 1.66 22.87
CA GLY A 27 -2.60 1.05 21.59
C GLY A 27 -2.59 -0.49 21.56
N PHE A 28 -3.03 -1.16 22.63
CA PHE A 28 -3.08 -2.62 22.64
C PHE A 28 -4.36 -3.15 22.00
N ARG A 29 -4.27 -4.27 21.27
CA ARG A 29 -5.46 -5.03 20.85
C ARG A 29 -5.88 -5.97 21.97
N VAL A 30 -7.10 -5.78 22.47
CA VAL A 30 -7.64 -6.59 23.57
C VAL A 30 -8.77 -7.49 23.08
N TRP A 31 -8.64 -8.79 23.35
CA TRP A 31 -9.68 -9.77 23.17
C TRP A 31 -10.42 -10.00 24.50
N LEU A 32 -11.74 -9.88 24.45
CA LEU A 32 -12.63 -10.05 25.59
C LEU A 32 -13.82 -10.87 25.10
N ASP A 33 -14.14 -11.97 25.78
CA ASP A 33 -15.28 -12.81 25.40
C ASP A 33 -16.58 -12.03 25.62
N GLN A 34 -17.22 -11.59 24.54
CA GLN A 34 -18.42 -10.74 24.56
C GLN A 34 -19.68 -11.45 24.03
N ARG A 35 -19.64 -12.76 23.75
CA ARG A 35 -20.81 -13.45 23.19
C ARG A 35 -21.61 -14.16 24.27
N ARG A 36 -22.77 -13.59 24.58
CA ARG A 36 -23.88 -14.28 25.24
C ARG A 36 -24.12 -15.63 24.56
N LEU A 37 -23.79 -16.70 25.31
CA LEU A 37 -24.23 -18.09 25.18
C LEU A 37 -25.46 -18.27 24.25
N GLN A 38 -25.23 -18.49 22.96
CA GLN A 38 -26.23 -19.10 22.09
C GLN A 38 -25.99 -20.60 22.11
N PRO A 39 -26.93 -21.46 22.56
CA PRO A 39 -26.69 -22.90 22.63
C PRO A 39 -26.49 -23.53 21.24
N GLY A 40 -25.38 -24.26 21.01
CA GLY A 40 -25.19 -25.11 19.83
C GLY A 40 -23.91 -24.94 18.99
N VAL A 41 -22.90 -24.18 19.44
CA VAL A 41 -21.62 -23.98 18.73
C VAL A 41 -20.47 -24.39 19.66
N ASP A 42 -19.40 -25.02 19.18
CA ASP A 42 -18.23 -25.33 20.02
C ASP A 42 -17.42 -24.05 20.34
N TRP A 43 -17.94 -23.24 21.26
CA TRP A 43 -17.31 -22.00 21.78
C TRP A 43 -16.00 -22.26 22.55
N TRP A 44 -15.75 -23.51 22.95
CA TRP A 44 -14.52 -23.88 23.65
C TRP A 44 -13.29 -23.71 22.74
N ASP A 45 -13.40 -24.04 21.45
CA ASP A 45 -12.27 -23.96 20.52
C ASP A 45 -11.85 -22.51 20.24
N GLU A 46 -12.79 -21.57 20.17
CA GLU A 46 -12.49 -20.14 19.99
C GLU A 46 -11.74 -19.55 21.19
N ILE A 47 -12.11 -19.96 22.40
CA ILE A 47 -11.48 -19.46 23.63
C ILE A 47 -10.12 -20.12 23.85
N GLU A 48 -10.03 -21.42 23.59
CA GLU A 48 -8.74 -22.11 23.56
C GLU A 48 -7.80 -21.49 22.53
N GLN A 49 -8.30 -21.17 21.33
CA GLN A 49 -7.53 -20.44 20.32
C GLN A 49 -7.15 -19.04 20.80
N GLY A 50 -8.05 -18.31 21.46
CA GLY A 50 -7.77 -16.98 22.03
C GLY A 50 -6.63 -17.02 23.05
N VAL A 51 -6.68 -17.93 24.02
CA VAL A 51 -5.62 -18.08 25.03
C VAL A 51 -4.33 -18.59 24.41
N THR A 52 -4.37 -19.55 23.49
CA THR A 52 -3.17 -20.11 22.87
C THR A 52 -2.47 -19.14 21.91
N THR A 53 -3.22 -18.22 21.30
CA THR A 53 -2.66 -17.25 20.34
C THR A 53 -2.36 -15.88 20.96
N CYS A 54 -2.69 -15.63 22.23
CA CYS A 54 -2.41 -14.35 22.89
C CYS A 54 -0.92 -14.16 23.22
N ASN A 55 -0.50 -12.90 23.35
CA ASN A 55 0.86 -12.51 23.71
C ASN A 55 0.97 -12.14 25.19
N ALA A 56 -0.13 -11.71 25.78
CA ALA A 56 -0.27 -11.45 27.20
C ALA A 56 -1.62 -11.97 27.67
N PHE A 57 -1.62 -12.65 28.81
CA PHE A 57 -2.82 -13.15 29.46
C PHE A 57 -3.08 -12.32 30.71
N VAL A 58 -4.12 -11.49 30.68
CA VAL A 58 -4.54 -10.65 31.82
C VAL A 58 -5.67 -11.35 32.55
N VAL A 59 -5.55 -11.50 33.87
CA VAL A 59 -6.59 -12.11 34.72
C VAL A 59 -7.10 -11.10 35.73
N ILE A 60 -8.43 -10.87 35.73
CA ILE A 60 -9.09 -10.00 36.70
C ILE A 60 -9.43 -10.83 37.95
N MET A 61 -8.78 -10.49 39.06
CA MET A 61 -8.98 -11.14 40.35
C MET A 61 -10.10 -10.47 41.14
N SER A 62 -11.10 -11.29 41.44
CA SER A 62 -12.27 -11.00 42.28
C SER A 62 -12.70 -12.29 42.98
N PRO A 63 -13.50 -12.23 44.06
CA PRO A 63 -14.10 -13.44 44.65
C PRO A 63 -14.86 -14.29 43.62
N GLU A 64 -15.56 -13.65 42.69
CA GLU A 64 -16.37 -14.28 41.65
C GLU A 64 -15.50 -14.96 40.59
N SER A 65 -14.41 -14.32 40.15
CA SER A 65 -13.43 -14.94 39.25
C SER A 65 -12.70 -16.12 39.91
N GLN A 66 -12.50 -16.09 41.23
CA GLN A 66 -11.86 -17.18 41.97
C GLN A 66 -12.72 -18.44 42.00
N GLU A 67 -14.04 -18.29 42.08
CA GLU A 67 -15.01 -19.40 42.08
C GLU A 67 -15.36 -19.89 40.66
N SER A 68 -15.11 -19.07 39.63
CA SER A 68 -15.40 -19.40 38.24
C SER A 68 -14.59 -20.60 37.74
N LYS A 69 -15.28 -21.66 37.33
CA LYS A 69 -14.67 -22.84 36.67
C LYS A 69 -14.00 -22.45 35.35
N TRP A 70 -14.52 -21.43 34.68
CA TRP A 70 -14.05 -20.98 33.38
C TRP A 70 -12.68 -20.30 33.49
N VAL A 71 -12.59 -19.28 34.35
CA VAL A 71 -11.35 -18.54 34.63
C VAL A 71 -10.25 -19.50 35.07
N ARG A 72 -10.57 -20.48 35.94
CA ARG A 72 -9.60 -21.51 36.36
C ARG A 72 -9.05 -22.33 35.19
N ARG A 73 -9.87 -22.64 34.18
CA ARG A 73 -9.49 -23.43 33.01
C ARG A 73 -8.65 -22.61 32.03
N GLU A 74 -8.98 -21.34 31.84
CA GLU A 74 -8.18 -20.41 31.02
C GLU A 74 -6.80 -20.17 31.63
N ILE A 75 -6.69 -20.01 32.96
CA ILE A 75 -5.39 -19.88 33.65
C ILE A 75 -4.56 -21.15 33.46
N LEU A 76 -5.15 -22.33 33.62
CA LEU A 76 -4.46 -23.60 33.37
C LEU A 76 -3.93 -23.69 31.94
N LEU A 77 -4.73 -23.24 30.97
CA LEU A 77 -4.34 -23.24 29.57
C LEU A 77 -3.23 -22.22 29.29
N ALA A 78 -3.31 -21.03 29.87
CA ALA A 78 -2.27 -20.01 29.78
C ALA A 78 -0.94 -20.51 30.36
N GLU A 79 -0.97 -21.15 31.54
CA GLU A 79 0.21 -21.78 32.16
C GLU A 79 0.77 -22.92 31.29
N GLN A 80 -0.09 -23.78 30.73
CA GLN A 80 0.34 -24.89 29.87
C GLN A 80 1.05 -24.42 28.60
N HIS A 81 0.69 -23.23 28.09
CA HIS A 81 1.26 -22.63 26.88
C HIS A 81 2.32 -21.56 27.18
N ASP A 82 2.86 -21.52 28.40
CA ASP A 82 3.90 -20.58 28.85
C ASP A 82 3.55 -19.10 28.55
N LYS A 83 2.27 -18.75 28.67
CA LYS A 83 1.80 -17.38 28.42
C LYS A 83 2.20 -16.45 29.57
N PRO A 84 2.72 -15.25 29.28
CA PRO A 84 2.93 -14.23 30.30
C PRO A 84 1.61 -13.85 31.00
N ILE A 85 1.49 -14.14 32.30
CA ILE A 85 0.29 -13.86 33.10
C ILE A 85 0.45 -12.53 33.83
N PHE A 86 -0.54 -11.65 33.69
CA PHE A 86 -0.62 -10.33 34.31
C PHE A 86 -1.86 -10.24 35.21
N PRO A 87 -1.71 -10.45 36.53
CA PRO A 87 -2.84 -10.37 37.45
C PRO A 87 -3.26 -8.92 37.71
N VAL A 88 -4.56 -8.65 37.65
CA VAL A 88 -5.17 -7.36 38.00
C VAL A 88 -6.11 -7.58 39.19
N LEU A 89 -5.77 -7.02 40.35
CA LEU A 89 -6.59 -7.11 41.56
C LEU A 89 -7.72 -6.08 41.51
N TYR A 90 -8.93 -6.55 41.24
CA TYR A 90 -10.13 -5.70 41.23
C TYR A 90 -10.85 -5.72 42.59
N ARG A 91 -11.06 -6.89 43.19
CA ARG A 91 -11.73 -7.04 44.50
C ARG A 91 -11.17 -8.24 45.27
N GLY A 92 -11.25 -8.19 46.60
CA GLY A 92 -10.81 -9.28 47.47
C GLY A 92 -9.30 -9.34 47.67
N ASP A 93 -8.79 -10.54 47.93
CA ASP A 93 -7.41 -10.81 48.27
C ASP A 93 -6.65 -11.48 47.12
N MET A 94 -5.31 -11.37 47.19
CA MET A 94 -4.41 -12.01 46.23
C MET A 94 -4.59 -13.53 46.24
N TRP A 95 -4.70 -14.13 45.06
CA TRP A 95 -4.82 -15.58 44.94
C TRP A 95 -3.48 -16.27 45.18
N SER A 96 -3.46 -17.31 46.01
CA SER A 96 -2.24 -18.08 46.32
C SER A 96 -1.52 -18.62 45.08
N ARG A 97 -2.29 -19.02 44.05
CA ARG A 97 -1.77 -19.51 42.76
C ARG A 97 -0.94 -18.47 42.00
N LEU A 98 -1.21 -17.18 42.22
CA LEU A 98 -0.55 -16.07 41.54
C LEU A 98 0.31 -15.24 42.50
N ALA A 99 0.56 -15.74 43.72
CA ALA A 99 1.22 -14.98 44.79
C ALA A 99 2.68 -14.60 44.48
N GLU A 100 3.33 -15.34 43.56
CA GLU A 100 4.70 -15.08 43.13
C GLU A 100 4.77 -14.09 41.95
N ILE A 101 3.62 -13.68 41.40
CA ILE A 101 3.53 -12.76 40.26
C ILE A 101 3.11 -11.37 40.77
N GLN A 102 3.83 -10.34 40.34
CA GLN A 102 3.45 -8.95 40.63
C GLN A 102 2.09 -8.65 40.01
N PHE A 103 1.18 -8.08 40.80
CA PHE A 103 -0.17 -7.72 40.35
C PHE A 103 -0.34 -6.21 40.27
N GLU A 104 -1.28 -5.80 39.41
CA GLU A 104 -1.77 -4.42 39.33
C GLU A 104 -2.93 -4.23 40.30
N ASP A 105 -2.84 -3.22 41.18
CA ASP A 105 -3.92 -2.92 42.14
C ASP A 105 -4.94 -1.93 41.54
N MET A 106 -6.08 -2.46 41.11
CA MET A 106 -7.18 -1.67 40.55
C MET A 106 -8.43 -1.71 41.44
N ARG A 107 -8.27 -1.85 42.76
CA ARG A 107 -9.40 -1.86 43.72
C ARG A 107 -10.18 -0.54 43.79
N ALA A 108 -9.64 0.54 43.22
CA ALA A 108 -10.38 1.79 42.97
C ALA A 108 -11.45 1.66 41.85
N GLY A 109 -11.54 0.50 41.20
CA GLY A 109 -12.56 0.16 40.21
C GLY A 109 -12.50 1.05 38.98
N LEU A 110 -13.63 1.64 38.59
CA LEU A 110 -13.75 2.48 37.39
C LEU A 110 -13.00 3.83 37.50
N ASN A 111 -12.44 4.15 38.67
CA ASN A 111 -11.59 5.32 38.87
C ASN A 111 -10.09 4.95 38.87
N ALA A 112 -9.75 3.66 38.72
CA ALA A 112 -8.37 3.20 38.72
C ALA A 112 -7.69 3.54 37.37
N GLN A 113 -6.43 3.96 37.42
CA GLN A 113 -5.60 4.16 36.23
C GLN A 113 -4.61 3.00 36.11
N LEU A 114 -4.09 2.77 34.89
CA LEU A 114 -3.02 1.80 34.67
C LEU A 114 -1.70 2.39 35.13
N GLU A 115 -0.97 1.68 35.99
CA GLU A 115 0.38 2.04 36.36
C GLU A 115 1.33 1.92 35.16
N PRO A 116 2.29 2.85 35.00
CA PRO A 116 3.26 2.82 33.89
C PRO A 116 4.08 1.53 33.83
N ASP A 117 4.32 0.87 34.96
CA ASP A 117 5.07 -0.38 35.03
C ASP A 117 4.33 -1.56 34.39
N LEU A 118 3.01 -1.65 34.61
CA LEU A 118 2.17 -2.65 33.93
C LEU A 118 2.19 -2.39 32.42
N ILE A 119 2.03 -1.13 31.99
CA ILE A 119 2.05 -0.77 30.56
C ILE A 119 3.38 -1.19 29.92
N ARG A 120 4.52 -0.88 30.56
CA ARG A 120 5.85 -1.30 30.06
C ARG A 120 6.00 -2.82 30.00
N SER A 121 5.47 -3.53 30.98
CA SER A 121 5.58 -4.99 31.05
C SER A 121 4.69 -5.66 30.00
N LEU A 122 3.49 -5.13 29.79
CA LEU A 122 2.60 -5.51 28.69
C LEU A 122 3.23 -5.18 27.34
N GLN A 123 3.83 -4.00 27.14
CA GLN A 123 4.58 -3.67 25.90
C GLN A 123 5.69 -4.68 25.61
N ARG A 124 6.43 -5.12 26.64
CA ARG A 124 7.47 -6.15 26.47
C ARG A 124 6.89 -7.52 26.09
N ALA A 125 5.81 -7.96 26.73
CA ALA A 125 5.17 -9.24 26.40
C ALA A 125 4.42 -9.20 25.05
N TYR A 126 3.84 -8.04 24.73
CA TYR A 126 3.16 -7.77 23.47
C TYR A 126 4.18 -7.70 22.31
N GLY A 127 5.36 -7.10 22.56
CA GLY A 127 6.46 -6.96 21.62
C GLY A 127 7.52 -8.08 21.65
N SER A 128 7.35 -9.15 22.43
CA SER A 128 8.33 -10.26 22.51
C SER A 128 8.14 -11.35 21.45
N GLN A 129 7.43 -11.07 20.35
CA GLN A 129 7.80 -11.73 19.10
C GLN A 129 9.14 -11.13 18.65
N LYS A 130 10.04 -11.92 18.06
CA LYS A 130 11.10 -11.37 17.22
C LYS A 130 10.39 -10.65 16.06
N THR A 131 9.90 -9.44 16.28
CA THR A 131 9.42 -8.58 15.22
C THR A 131 10.64 -8.10 14.49
N GLN A 132 10.59 -8.27 13.19
CA GLN A 132 11.38 -7.51 12.26
C GLN A 132 11.00 -6.05 12.47
N ASP A 133 11.69 -5.36 13.39
CA ASP A 133 11.35 -3.99 13.82
C ASP A 133 11.42 -3.00 12.66
N ALA A 134 12.16 -3.37 11.61
CA ALA A 134 12.18 -2.67 10.35
C ALA A 134 12.02 -3.60 9.14
N ILE A 135 11.32 -3.11 8.13
CA ILE A 135 11.22 -3.74 6.81
C ILE A 135 12.00 -2.88 5.82
N ARG A 136 12.93 -3.49 5.09
CA ARG A 136 13.69 -2.78 4.07
C ARG A 136 12.82 -2.48 2.84
N PHE A 137 12.57 -1.22 2.59
CA PHE A 137 11.97 -0.74 1.37
C PHE A 137 13.04 -0.23 0.42
N SER A 138 13.03 -0.69 -0.83
CA SER A 138 13.96 -0.21 -1.85
C SER A 138 13.28 0.11 -3.17
N ILE A 139 13.75 1.16 -3.83
CA ILE A 139 13.43 1.46 -5.22
C ILE A 139 14.72 1.21 -6.01
N VAL A 140 14.67 0.31 -6.99
CA VAL A 140 15.85 -0.10 -7.77
C VAL A 140 15.58 0.00 -9.26
N GLN A 141 16.61 0.40 -10.00
CA GLN A 141 16.59 0.31 -11.45
C GLN A 141 16.89 -1.12 -11.89
N GLY A 142 16.00 -1.73 -12.68
CA GLY A 142 16.24 -3.08 -13.20
C GLY A 142 15.08 -3.69 -13.97
N ASP A 143 15.29 -4.90 -14.45
CA ASP A 143 14.22 -5.70 -15.04
C ASP A 143 13.61 -6.60 -13.97
N ILE A 144 12.30 -6.49 -13.73
CA ILE A 144 11.59 -7.29 -12.72
C ILE A 144 11.75 -8.80 -12.93
N ALA A 145 11.98 -9.26 -14.16
CA ALA A 145 12.24 -10.68 -14.42
C ALA A 145 13.60 -11.16 -13.90
N GLN A 146 14.56 -10.25 -13.69
CA GLN A 146 15.91 -10.52 -13.21
C GLN A 146 16.10 -10.15 -11.74
N GLN A 147 15.11 -9.51 -11.10
CA GLN A 147 15.19 -9.11 -9.70
C GLN A 147 15.13 -10.35 -8.79
N ALA A 148 16.18 -10.55 -8.00
CA ALA A 148 16.18 -11.54 -6.93
C ALA A 148 15.17 -11.11 -5.85
N ALA A 149 14.25 -12.02 -5.53
CA ALA A 149 13.25 -11.94 -4.47
C ALA A 149 12.66 -13.35 -4.27
N ASP A 150 11.86 -13.56 -3.23
CA ASP A 150 11.17 -14.85 -3.06
C ASP A 150 9.90 -14.93 -3.92
N VAL A 151 9.28 -13.77 -4.17
CA VAL A 151 8.07 -13.63 -4.97
C VAL A 151 8.05 -12.32 -5.74
N ALA A 152 7.70 -12.38 -7.03
CA ALA A 152 7.34 -11.21 -7.82
C ALA A 152 5.81 -11.05 -7.83
N VAL A 153 5.30 -9.85 -7.53
CA VAL A 153 3.85 -9.62 -7.43
C VAL A 153 3.34 -8.61 -8.46
N PHE A 154 2.15 -8.90 -8.99
CA PHE A 154 1.52 -8.12 -10.07
C PHE A 154 0.01 -8.02 -9.85
N LYS A 155 -0.60 -6.97 -10.39
CA LYS A 155 -2.06 -6.93 -10.60
C LYS A 155 -2.48 -7.83 -11.77
N TYR A 156 -3.74 -8.26 -11.74
CA TYR A 156 -4.47 -8.81 -12.88
C TYR A 156 -5.79 -8.05 -13.06
N ALA A 157 -5.86 -7.21 -14.09
CA ALA A 157 -6.95 -6.25 -14.28
C ALA A 157 -7.95 -6.71 -15.37
N ARG A 158 -8.38 -7.98 -15.27
CA ARG A 158 -9.13 -8.71 -16.31
C ARG A 158 -8.35 -8.95 -17.61
N GLY A 159 -7.04 -8.97 -17.50
CA GLY A 159 -6.10 -9.12 -18.60
C GLY A 159 -4.69 -8.76 -18.15
N PHE A 160 -3.73 -9.00 -19.04
CA PHE A 160 -2.33 -8.67 -18.81
C PHE A 160 -1.91 -7.40 -19.59
N HIS A 161 -1.28 -6.44 -18.93
CA HIS A 161 -0.86 -5.13 -19.40
C HIS A 161 0.57 -4.80 -18.93
N GLY A 162 1.39 -4.21 -19.81
CA GLY A 162 2.75 -3.76 -19.44
C GLY A 162 3.63 -4.89 -18.85
N ALA A 163 4.21 -4.64 -17.67
CA ALA A 163 5.10 -5.58 -16.97
C ALA A 163 4.43 -6.92 -16.67
N ASP A 164 3.15 -6.91 -16.30
CA ASP A 164 2.42 -8.12 -15.92
C ASP A 164 2.16 -9.04 -17.15
N ARG A 165 2.03 -8.45 -18.36
CA ARG A 165 2.00 -9.14 -19.67
C ARG A 165 3.35 -9.69 -20.08
N TYR A 166 4.40 -8.91 -19.85
CA TYR A 166 5.76 -9.33 -20.13
C TYR A 166 6.10 -10.58 -19.33
N VAL A 167 5.83 -10.57 -18.02
CA VAL A 167 6.02 -11.73 -17.14
C VAL A 167 5.10 -12.89 -17.51
N GLY A 168 3.82 -12.64 -17.80
CA GLY A 168 2.90 -13.69 -18.26
C GLY A 168 3.41 -14.43 -19.49
N ARG A 169 3.98 -13.72 -20.48
CA ARG A 169 4.60 -14.34 -21.66
C ARG A 169 5.85 -15.14 -21.34
N LEU A 170 6.64 -14.74 -20.34
CA LEU A 170 7.81 -15.52 -19.92
C LEU A 170 7.37 -16.84 -19.26
N LEU A 171 6.36 -16.78 -18.41
CA LEU A 171 5.77 -17.95 -17.74
C LEU A 171 5.15 -18.93 -18.75
N ASP A 172 4.40 -18.40 -19.74
CA ASP A 172 3.86 -19.21 -20.84
C ASP A 172 4.98 -19.94 -21.62
N LYS A 173 6.09 -19.25 -21.92
CA LYS A 173 7.25 -19.85 -22.61
C LYS A 173 7.97 -20.89 -21.77
N ALA A 174 7.96 -20.75 -20.45
CA ALA A 174 8.52 -21.72 -19.52
C ALA A 174 7.59 -22.93 -19.27
N GLY A 175 6.38 -22.92 -19.84
CA GLY A 175 5.41 -24.01 -19.70
C GLY A 175 4.59 -23.97 -18.41
N VAL A 176 4.59 -22.84 -17.70
CA VAL A 176 3.82 -22.61 -16.47
C VAL A 176 2.88 -21.41 -16.62
N PRO A 177 1.87 -21.48 -17.50
CA PRO A 177 0.96 -20.38 -17.75
C PRO A 177 0.16 -20.01 -16.50
N VAL A 178 -0.11 -18.72 -16.33
CA VAL A 178 -0.91 -18.22 -15.19
C VAL A 178 -2.36 -18.67 -15.34
N GLU A 179 -2.88 -19.41 -14.35
CA GLU A 179 -4.29 -19.81 -14.34
C GLU A 179 -5.19 -18.60 -14.02
N THR A 180 -5.99 -18.17 -14.99
CA THR A 180 -6.87 -17.00 -14.88
C THR A 180 -8.31 -17.35 -14.53
N ARG A 181 -8.64 -18.65 -14.40
CA ARG A 181 -9.99 -19.10 -14.08
C ARG A 181 -10.39 -18.61 -12.69
N GLY A 182 -11.44 -17.79 -12.61
CA GLY A 182 -11.88 -17.19 -11.35
C GLY A 182 -11.12 -15.93 -10.91
N LEU A 183 -10.04 -15.55 -11.62
CA LEU A 183 -9.22 -14.37 -11.31
C LEU A 183 -9.89 -13.03 -11.69
N HIS A 184 -11.22 -12.97 -11.63
CA HIS A 184 -12.05 -11.77 -11.83
C HIS A 184 -12.88 -11.43 -10.59
N GLU A 185 -12.93 -12.33 -9.61
CA GLU A 185 -13.62 -12.11 -8.33
C GLU A 185 -12.71 -11.29 -7.40
N ARG A 186 -13.31 -10.35 -6.66
CA ARG A 186 -12.57 -9.49 -5.73
C ARG A 186 -11.84 -10.31 -4.68
N GLY A 187 -10.56 -10.01 -4.46
CA GLY A 187 -9.72 -10.68 -3.45
C GLY A 187 -9.19 -12.06 -3.85
N ARG A 188 -9.50 -12.55 -5.07
CA ARG A 188 -8.83 -13.72 -5.63
C ARG A 188 -7.41 -13.38 -6.06
N TYR A 189 -6.53 -14.37 -5.98
CA TYR A 189 -5.18 -14.28 -6.47
C TYR A 189 -4.77 -15.61 -7.15
N TYR A 190 -3.76 -15.54 -8.00
CA TYR A 190 -2.97 -16.69 -8.44
C TYR A 190 -1.62 -16.65 -7.73
N TYR A 191 -1.15 -17.79 -7.24
CA TYR A 191 0.20 -17.96 -6.69
C TYR A 191 0.80 -19.24 -7.28
N GLY A 192 2.01 -19.17 -7.82
CA GLY A 192 2.65 -20.33 -8.43
C GLY A 192 4.15 -20.18 -8.61
N GLU A 193 4.81 -21.30 -8.94
CA GLU A 193 6.25 -21.34 -9.23
C GLU A 193 6.54 -20.76 -10.63
N THR A 194 7.71 -20.14 -10.77
CA THR A 194 8.15 -19.54 -12.04
C THR A 194 8.98 -20.51 -12.88
N VAL A 195 9.48 -21.60 -12.30
CA VAL A 195 10.31 -22.61 -12.96
C VAL A 195 11.50 -21.97 -13.72
N GLY A 196 12.12 -20.96 -13.08
CA GLY A 196 13.25 -20.23 -13.63
C GLY A 196 12.90 -19.22 -14.74
N ALA A 197 11.62 -18.98 -15.03
CA ALA A 197 11.19 -17.91 -15.93
C ALA A 197 11.52 -16.52 -15.38
N LEU A 198 11.56 -16.38 -14.04
CA LEU A 198 11.98 -15.20 -13.32
C LEU A 198 13.09 -15.58 -12.33
N ALA A 199 13.91 -14.61 -11.92
CA ALA A 199 14.86 -14.79 -10.82
C ALA A 199 14.15 -15.10 -9.49
N ALA A 200 12.95 -14.54 -9.28
CA ALA A 200 12.08 -14.94 -8.19
C ALA A 200 11.48 -16.34 -8.44
N PRO A 201 11.55 -17.27 -7.47
CA PRO A 201 11.04 -18.63 -7.63
C PRO A 201 9.51 -18.68 -7.67
N HIS A 202 8.82 -17.67 -7.14
CA HIS A 202 7.37 -17.57 -7.14
C HIS A 202 6.85 -16.29 -7.79
N VAL A 203 5.60 -16.33 -8.25
CA VAL A 203 4.87 -15.18 -8.76
C VAL A 203 3.46 -15.15 -8.18
N MET A 204 2.96 -13.95 -7.85
CA MET A 204 1.57 -13.75 -7.46
C MET A 204 0.88 -12.72 -8.37
N TYR A 205 -0.32 -13.04 -8.83
CA TYR A 205 -1.21 -12.10 -9.51
C TYR A 205 -2.46 -11.85 -8.68
N LEU A 206 -2.67 -10.61 -8.24
CA LEU A 206 -3.86 -10.22 -7.48
C LEU A 206 -4.96 -9.70 -8.41
N SER A 207 -6.18 -10.23 -8.27
CA SER A 207 -7.33 -9.78 -9.07
C SER A 207 -7.72 -8.35 -8.71
N MET A 208 -7.75 -7.49 -9.73
CA MET A 208 -8.12 -6.09 -9.64
C MET A 208 -9.33 -5.80 -10.53
N PRO A 209 -10.01 -4.66 -10.34
CA PRO A 209 -10.98 -4.17 -11.29
C PRO A 209 -10.42 -4.12 -12.72
N ASN A 210 -11.33 -4.01 -13.69
CA ASN A 210 -10.94 -3.82 -15.08
C ASN A 210 -9.92 -2.67 -15.19
N ILE A 211 -8.94 -2.80 -16.07
CA ILE A 211 -7.88 -1.81 -16.27
C ILE A 211 -8.41 -0.37 -16.43
N PHE A 212 -9.57 -0.17 -17.06
CA PHE A 212 -10.22 1.12 -17.24
C PHE A 212 -10.83 1.73 -15.97
N LYS A 213 -10.93 0.93 -14.91
CA LYS A 213 -11.39 1.33 -13.57
C LYS A 213 -10.23 1.39 -12.58
N LEU A 214 -9.00 1.15 -13.03
CA LEU A 214 -7.84 1.22 -12.15
C LEU A 214 -7.45 2.69 -11.97
N LYS A 215 -7.71 3.23 -10.77
CA LYS A 215 -7.27 4.57 -10.35
C LYS A 215 -6.36 4.47 -9.13
N TYR A 216 -6.01 5.60 -8.53
CA TYR A 216 -5.12 5.66 -7.37
C TYR A 216 -5.71 4.91 -6.17
N GLY A 217 -7.03 4.99 -5.95
CA GLY A 217 -7.71 4.21 -4.91
C GLY A 217 -7.56 2.69 -5.07
N GLU A 218 -7.71 2.16 -6.28
CA GLU A 218 -7.48 0.74 -6.57
C GLU A 218 -6.00 0.36 -6.43
N ILE A 219 -5.07 1.24 -6.81
CA ILE A 219 -3.64 1.01 -6.62
C ILE A 219 -3.28 0.92 -5.13
N ARG A 220 -3.85 1.79 -4.29
CA ARG A 220 -3.71 1.72 -2.83
C ARG A 220 -4.28 0.41 -2.28
N GLN A 221 -5.50 0.04 -2.71
CA GLN A 221 -6.09 -1.24 -2.33
C GLN A 221 -5.25 -2.45 -2.76
N PHE A 222 -4.55 -2.38 -3.91
CA PHE A 222 -3.62 -3.43 -4.32
C PHE A 222 -2.49 -3.59 -3.29
N GLY A 223 -1.86 -2.49 -2.86
CA GLY A 223 -0.78 -2.52 -1.87
C GLY A 223 -1.21 -3.09 -0.52
N GLU A 224 -2.43 -2.75 -0.06
CA GLU A 224 -2.99 -3.26 1.19
C GLU A 224 -3.26 -4.77 1.09
N LEU A 225 -3.96 -5.20 0.04
CA LEU A 225 -4.43 -6.58 -0.09
C LEU A 225 -3.31 -7.56 -0.44
N ILE A 226 -2.30 -7.15 -1.20
CA ILE A 226 -1.26 -8.08 -1.67
C ILE A 226 -0.48 -8.68 -0.51
N LEU A 227 -0.16 -7.88 0.52
CA LEU A 227 0.55 -8.36 1.71
C LEU A 227 -0.31 -9.36 2.51
N ALA A 228 -1.60 -9.06 2.68
CA ALA A 228 -2.53 -9.97 3.34
C ALA A 228 -2.69 -11.30 2.59
N LYS A 229 -2.71 -11.26 1.26
CA LYS A 229 -2.80 -12.47 0.42
C LYS A 229 -1.50 -13.26 0.37
N LEU A 230 -0.35 -12.60 0.42
CA LEU A 230 0.93 -13.27 0.62
C LEU A 230 1.00 -13.96 1.98
N ALA A 231 0.49 -13.35 3.05
CA ALA A 231 0.45 -13.96 4.37
C ALA A 231 -0.39 -15.26 4.40
N GLU A 232 -1.49 -15.27 3.64
CA GLU A 232 -2.36 -16.44 3.47
C GLU A 232 -1.70 -17.54 2.62
N ALA A 233 -1.13 -17.17 1.47
CA ALA A 233 -0.61 -18.12 0.49
C ALA A 233 0.78 -18.66 0.83
N ALA A 234 1.65 -17.82 1.36
CA ALA A 234 3.08 -18.07 1.50
C ALA A 234 3.67 -17.33 2.73
N PRO A 235 3.36 -17.78 3.95
CA PRO A 235 3.76 -17.08 5.18
C PRO A 235 5.27 -17.03 5.43
N ALA A 236 6.06 -17.83 4.71
CA ALA A 236 7.52 -17.90 4.83
C ALA A 236 8.28 -16.92 3.93
N ILE A 237 7.58 -16.13 3.10
CA ILE A 237 8.20 -15.13 2.20
C ILE A 237 8.92 -14.07 3.02
N GLN A 238 10.13 -13.74 2.58
CA GLN A 238 11.03 -12.76 3.19
C GLN A 238 11.27 -11.55 2.29
N HIS A 239 11.27 -11.73 0.97
CA HIS A 239 11.51 -10.65 0.01
C HIS A 239 10.44 -10.62 -1.08
N VAL A 240 9.74 -9.50 -1.19
CA VAL A 240 8.73 -9.23 -2.23
C VAL A 240 9.30 -8.22 -3.24
N ALA A 241 9.22 -8.54 -4.53
CA ALA A 241 9.51 -7.59 -5.60
C ALA A 241 8.25 -7.24 -6.40
N MET A 242 8.10 -5.98 -6.78
CA MET A 242 6.96 -5.51 -7.59
C MET A 242 7.35 -4.32 -8.47
N THR A 243 6.45 -3.92 -9.36
CA THR A 243 6.57 -2.70 -10.16
C THR A 243 5.55 -1.67 -9.68
N VAL A 244 5.68 -0.41 -10.11
CA VAL A 244 4.64 0.59 -9.88
C VAL A 244 3.47 0.36 -10.85
N HIS A 245 2.25 0.31 -10.33
CA HIS A 245 1.03 0.12 -11.11
C HIS A 245 0.37 1.45 -11.41
N GLY A 246 -0.17 1.61 -12.63
CA GLY A 246 -0.78 2.87 -13.08
C GLY A 246 -0.04 3.59 -14.22
N PRO A 247 1.29 3.82 -14.13
CA PRO A 247 2.00 4.59 -15.16
C PRO A 247 1.87 4.02 -16.58
N GLY A 248 1.88 2.68 -16.71
CA GLY A 248 1.75 2.00 -18.00
C GLY A 248 0.38 2.13 -18.66
N ILE A 249 -0.62 2.71 -17.99
CA ILE A 249 -1.93 3.06 -18.55
C ILE A 249 -2.21 4.55 -18.54
N GLY A 250 -1.19 5.37 -18.24
CA GLY A 250 -1.28 6.81 -18.34
C GLY A 250 -1.43 7.58 -17.03
N LEU A 251 -1.55 6.90 -15.88
CA LEU A 251 -1.66 7.60 -14.60
C LEU A 251 -0.35 8.29 -14.24
N ASP A 252 -0.45 9.41 -13.53
CA ASP A 252 0.70 10.11 -12.99
C ASP A 252 1.53 9.19 -12.08
N ILE A 253 2.80 9.03 -12.40
CA ILE A 253 3.70 8.10 -11.70
C ILE A 253 3.98 8.52 -10.26
N SER A 254 4.04 9.83 -9.98
CA SER A 254 4.29 10.35 -8.64
C SER A 254 3.09 10.05 -7.74
N GLU A 255 1.88 10.28 -8.22
CA GLU A 255 0.67 9.94 -7.46
C GLU A 255 0.47 8.41 -7.35
N ALA A 256 0.80 7.65 -8.40
CA ALA A 256 0.67 6.20 -8.41
C ALA A 256 1.61 5.51 -7.41
N VAL A 257 2.87 5.95 -7.31
CA VAL A 257 3.81 5.38 -6.35
C VAL A 257 3.41 5.70 -4.92
N LEU A 258 2.93 6.92 -4.64
CA LEU A 258 2.43 7.30 -3.32
C LEU A 258 1.19 6.48 -2.93
N ALA A 259 0.25 6.30 -3.85
CA ALA A 259 -0.92 5.45 -3.64
C ALA A 259 -0.51 4.01 -3.29
N GLN A 260 0.39 3.44 -4.09
CA GLN A 260 0.85 2.06 -3.90
C GLN A 260 1.61 1.89 -2.60
N PHE A 261 2.52 2.82 -2.30
CA PHE A 261 3.29 2.84 -1.06
C PHE A 261 2.38 2.98 0.16
N GLY A 262 1.37 3.84 0.09
CA GLY A 262 0.36 3.96 1.14
C GLY A 262 -0.39 2.69 1.42
N GLY A 263 -0.79 1.98 0.36
CA GLY A 263 -1.41 0.67 0.50
C GLY A 263 -0.50 -0.32 1.20
N LEU A 264 0.80 -0.32 0.86
CA LEU A 264 1.78 -1.16 1.53
C LEU A 264 1.91 -0.78 3.01
N LEU A 265 1.97 0.50 3.36
CA LEU A 265 1.99 0.96 4.76
C LEU A 265 0.74 0.52 5.52
N ASP A 266 -0.45 0.70 4.94
CA ASP A 266 -1.73 0.26 5.53
C ASP A 266 -1.69 -1.26 5.81
N GLY A 267 -1.20 -2.04 4.84
CA GLY A 267 -1.02 -3.48 4.96
C GLY A 267 -0.03 -3.87 6.07
N LEU A 268 1.09 -3.17 6.17
CA LEU A 268 2.08 -3.38 7.22
C LEU A 268 1.54 -3.02 8.62
N GLN A 269 0.90 -1.86 8.76
CA GLN A 269 0.29 -1.40 10.00
C GLN A 269 -0.87 -2.31 10.46
N SER A 270 -1.60 -2.91 9.53
CA SER A 270 -2.67 -3.87 9.85
C SER A 270 -2.15 -5.16 10.52
N GLY A 271 -0.85 -5.45 10.38
CA GLY A 271 -0.24 -6.71 10.81
C GLY A 271 -0.60 -7.92 9.94
N LEU A 272 -1.35 -7.72 8.85
CA LEU A 272 -1.74 -8.76 7.88
C LEU A 272 -0.69 -8.85 6.76
N PHE A 273 0.50 -9.34 7.11
CA PHE A 273 1.59 -9.59 6.17
C PHE A 273 2.43 -10.81 6.61
N PRO A 274 3.23 -11.44 5.72
CA PRO A 274 4.09 -12.56 6.08
C PRO A 274 5.02 -12.19 7.24
N GLN A 275 4.99 -12.95 8.34
CA GLN A 275 5.73 -12.59 9.56
C GLN A 275 7.26 -12.63 9.39
N GLY A 276 7.76 -13.28 8.34
CA GLY A 276 9.17 -13.29 7.97
C GLY A 276 9.57 -12.19 6.97
N LEU A 277 8.66 -11.29 6.58
CA LEU A 277 8.92 -10.28 5.57
C LEU A 277 10.02 -9.32 6.02
N GLN A 278 11.12 -9.31 5.27
CA GLN A 278 12.32 -8.51 5.55
C GLN A 278 12.46 -7.34 4.58
N SER A 279 11.99 -7.51 3.34
CA SER A 279 12.17 -6.50 2.31
C SER A 279 11.05 -6.46 1.28
N ILE A 280 10.78 -5.24 0.81
CA ILE A 280 9.89 -4.92 -0.31
C ILE A 280 10.68 -4.09 -1.30
N THR A 281 10.73 -4.52 -2.56
CA THR A 281 11.47 -3.83 -3.62
C THR A 281 10.55 -3.41 -4.76
N ILE A 282 10.54 -2.11 -5.06
CA ILE A 282 9.97 -1.55 -6.28
C ILE A 282 11.04 -1.56 -7.37
N VAL A 283 10.75 -2.20 -8.49
CA VAL A 283 11.66 -2.32 -9.64
C VAL A 283 11.13 -1.47 -10.78
N GLU A 284 11.97 -0.59 -11.33
CA GLU A 284 11.67 0.21 -12.51
C GLU A 284 12.76 0.03 -13.58
N LYS A 285 12.35 -0.29 -14.80
CA LYS A 285 13.25 -0.62 -15.90
C LYS A 285 13.83 0.61 -16.59
N HIS A 286 13.07 1.70 -16.66
CA HIS A 286 13.45 2.90 -17.40
C HIS A 286 14.11 3.92 -16.46
N GLU A 287 15.31 4.38 -16.82
CA GLU A 287 16.10 5.34 -16.04
C GLU A 287 15.30 6.59 -15.65
N ALA A 288 14.66 7.25 -16.61
CA ALA A 288 13.91 8.48 -16.34
C ALA A 288 12.78 8.28 -15.32
N ARG A 289 12.06 7.16 -15.41
CA ARG A 289 11.01 6.80 -14.43
C ARG A 289 11.61 6.45 -13.08
N TYR A 290 12.72 5.73 -13.05
CA TYR A 290 13.42 5.39 -11.81
C TYR A 290 13.85 6.66 -11.05
N GLN A 291 14.48 7.62 -11.75
CA GLN A 291 14.87 8.90 -11.14
C GLN A 291 13.66 9.66 -10.61
N GLN A 292 12.56 9.70 -11.36
CA GLN A 292 11.33 10.36 -10.89
C GLN A 292 10.70 9.68 -9.67
N LEU A 293 10.75 8.35 -9.59
CA LEU A 293 10.29 7.61 -8.41
C LEU A 293 11.11 8.00 -7.18
N LEU A 294 12.44 8.10 -7.33
CA LEU A 294 13.31 8.56 -6.24
C LEU A 294 13.02 10.01 -5.85
N GLU A 295 12.98 10.93 -6.81
CA GLU A 295 12.69 12.35 -6.56
C GLU A 295 11.33 12.56 -5.89
N THR A 296 10.34 11.73 -6.24
CA THR A 296 9.01 11.77 -5.62
C THR A 296 9.07 11.23 -4.19
N MET A 297 9.68 10.08 -3.95
CA MET A 297 9.59 9.36 -2.69
C MET A 297 10.56 9.88 -1.62
N MET A 298 11.75 10.30 -2.00
CA MET A 298 12.81 10.69 -1.06
C MET A 298 12.40 11.82 -0.11
N PRO A 299 11.73 12.91 -0.54
CA PRO A 299 11.29 13.96 0.38
C PRO A 299 10.40 13.42 1.49
N TYR A 300 9.40 12.60 1.14
CA TYR A 300 8.47 12.02 2.12
C TYR A 300 9.17 11.04 3.07
N LEU A 301 10.05 10.18 2.54
CA LEU A 301 10.75 9.19 3.35
C LEU A 301 11.82 9.81 4.24
N ASN A 302 12.51 10.86 3.79
CA ASN A 302 13.56 11.53 4.57
C ASN A 302 13.01 12.41 5.71
N GLU A 303 11.79 12.94 5.56
CA GLU A 303 11.15 13.77 6.57
C GLU A 303 10.41 12.93 7.65
N SER A 304 10.23 11.63 7.41
CA SER A 304 9.48 10.73 8.28
C SER A 304 10.33 10.12 9.38
N SER A 305 9.81 10.04 10.60
CA SER A 305 10.39 9.24 11.69
C SER A 305 10.21 7.73 11.51
N THR A 306 9.30 7.32 10.64
CA THR A 306 8.98 5.91 10.34
C THR A 306 9.84 5.32 9.22
N ALA A 307 10.74 6.10 8.60
CA ALA A 307 11.65 5.62 7.56
C ALA A 307 13.09 6.11 7.80
N GLN A 308 14.05 5.18 7.88
CA GLN A 308 15.47 5.51 8.03
C GLN A 308 16.23 5.24 6.74
N PRO A 309 16.89 6.24 6.12
CA PRO A 309 17.68 6.02 4.92
C PRO A 309 18.91 5.15 5.23
N ILE A 310 19.29 4.31 4.27
CA ILE A 310 20.54 3.54 4.33
C ILE A 310 21.68 4.36 3.71
N ASP A 311 22.72 4.62 4.50
CA ASP A 311 23.88 5.40 4.08
C ASP A 311 24.55 4.78 2.84
N GLY A 312 24.70 5.59 1.78
CA GLY A 312 25.37 5.19 0.54
C GLY A 312 24.49 4.43 -0.45
N GLU A 313 23.21 4.17 -0.13
CA GLU A 313 22.26 3.48 -1.01
C GLU A 313 21.02 4.38 -1.27
N PRO A 314 21.06 5.24 -2.30
CA PRO A 314 19.91 6.08 -2.66
C PRO A 314 18.68 5.24 -2.95
N GLY A 315 17.53 5.61 -2.37
CA GLY A 315 16.27 4.88 -2.57
C GLY A 315 16.09 3.65 -1.69
N VAL A 316 16.98 3.39 -0.73
CA VAL A 316 16.88 2.29 0.23
C VAL A 316 16.63 2.82 1.64
N TYR A 317 15.58 2.30 2.27
CA TYR A 317 15.09 2.74 3.56
C TYR A 317 14.71 1.55 4.44
N ASP A 318 14.96 1.64 5.74
CA ASP A 318 14.41 0.73 6.74
C ASP A 318 13.13 1.37 7.32
N LEU A 319 11.97 0.76 7.06
CA LEU A 319 10.66 1.22 7.53
C LEU A 319 10.36 0.68 8.91
N ILE A 320 10.18 1.57 9.89
CA ILE A 320 9.97 1.23 11.31
C ILE A 320 8.47 1.11 11.60
N LEU A 321 8.02 -0.11 11.88
CA LEU A 321 6.59 -0.43 12.01
C LEU A 321 5.93 0.11 13.29
N ASN A 322 6.72 0.44 14.32
CA ASN A 322 6.25 0.86 15.64
C ASN A 322 6.55 2.35 15.95
N ALA A 323 6.99 3.13 14.97
CA ALA A 323 7.24 4.56 15.16
C ALA A 323 5.91 5.35 15.19
N ALA A 324 5.88 6.44 15.96
CA ALA A 324 4.73 7.34 15.98
C ALA A 324 4.63 8.03 14.62
N ASP A 325 3.47 7.95 13.97
CA ASP A 325 3.21 8.58 12.69
C ASP A 325 3.33 10.10 12.80
N ASP A 326 4.30 10.67 12.09
CA ASP A 326 4.67 12.09 12.11
C ASP A 326 4.46 12.80 10.77
N GLY A 327 3.64 12.22 9.88
CA GLY A 327 3.17 12.89 8.66
C GLY A 327 3.43 12.12 7.36
N LEU A 328 4.12 10.98 7.41
CA LEU A 328 4.25 10.10 6.24
C LEU A 328 2.89 9.57 5.80
N GLN A 329 2.03 9.20 6.76
CA GLN A 329 0.67 8.77 6.48
C GLN A 329 -0.17 9.94 5.94
N ASP A 330 -0.06 11.15 6.50
CA ASP A 330 -0.78 12.34 6.02
C ASP A 330 -0.42 12.69 4.56
N ALA A 331 0.85 12.59 4.20
CA ALA A 331 1.31 12.82 2.83
C ALA A 331 0.73 11.80 1.84
N VAL A 332 0.71 10.54 2.25
CA VAL A 332 0.11 9.43 1.51
C VAL A 332 -1.42 9.53 1.45
N ASP A 333 -2.07 10.00 2.51
CA ASP A 333 -3.52 10.17 2.62
C ASP A 333 -4.03 11.39 1.84
N SER A 334 -3.13 12.34 1.52
CA SER A 334 -3.42 13.44 0.60
C SER A 334 -3.65 13.00 -0.84
N VAL A 335 -3.36 11.73 -1.16
CA VAL A 335 -3.59 11.15 -2.48
C VAL A 335 -5.09 11.11 -2.78
N SER A 336 -5.49 11.81 -3.84
CA SER A 336 -6.91 12.00 -4.17
C SER A 336 -7.14 11.90 -5.67
N ASP A 337 -8.13 11.09 -6.05
CA ASP A 337 -8.66 11.00 -7.41
C ASP A 337 -9.29 12.32 -7.92
N VAL A 338 -9.29 13.39 -7.11
CA VAL A 338 -9.92 14.68 -7.38
C VAL A 338 -8.89 15.79 -7.63
N LYS A 339 -7.58 15.51 -7.54
CA LYS A 339 -6.56 16.51 -7.87
C LYS A 339 -6.73 16.96 -9.33
N PRO A 340 -6.63 18.27 -9.60
CA PRO A 340 -6.69 18.77 -10.97
C PRO A 340 -5.49 18.22 -11.75
N TYR A 341 -5.71 17.92 -13.03
CA TYR A 341 -4.70 17.28 -13.86
C TYR A 341 -4.67 17.85 -15.28
N ALA A 342 -3.49 17.76 -15.88
CA ALA A 342 -3.27 17.91 -17.30
C ALA A 342 -3.21 16.54 -17.97
N VAL A 343 -3.60 16.49 -19.24
CA VAL A 343 -3.40 15.31 -20.10
C VAL A 343 -2.31 15.63 -21.11
N ALA A 344 -1.21 14.90 -21.04
CA ALA A 344 -0.14 14.92 -22.03
C ALA A 344 -0.43 13.88 -23.13
N ILE A 345 -0.38 14.33 -24.37
CA ILE A 345 -0.55 13.48 -25.55
C ILE A 345 0.77 13.50 -26.29
N VAL A 346 1.55 12.44 -26.14
CA VAL A 346 2.91 12.33 -26.70
C VAL A 346 2.97 11.17 -27.69
N PRO A 347 3.84 11.24 -28.72
CA PRO A 347 4.04 10.14 -29.64
C PRO A 347 4.38 8.84 -28.90
N ALA A 348 3.82 7.72 -29.38
CA ALA A 348 4.03 6.39 -28.80
C ALA A 348 5.42 5.83 -29.15
N SER A 349 6.47 6.48 -28.66
CA SER A 349 7.87 6.12 -28.90
C SER A 349 8.72 6.47 -27.68
N ASP A 350 9.62 5.55 -27.31
CA ASP A 350 10.55 5.73 -26.19
C ASP A 350 11.42 7.00 -26.36
N ALA A 351 11.63 7.46 -27.59
CA ALA A 351 12.38 8.68 -27.89
C ALA A 351 11.75 9.96 -27.30
N TYR A 352 10.45 9.93 -27.00
CA TYR A 352 9.73 11.06 -26.41
C TYR A 352 9.59 10.94 -24.88
N SER A 353 10.18 9.92 -24.27
CA SER A 353 10.14 9.73 -22.81
C SER A 353 10.74 10.93 -22.08
N ASP A 354 11.94 11.36 -22.48
CA ASP A 354 12.62 12.50 -21.84
C ASP A 354 11.85 13.82 -22.06
N ILE A 355 11.23 13.97 -23.24
CA ILE A 355 10.37 15.12 -23.53
C ILE A 355 9.17 15.12 -22.58
N PHE A 356 8.51 13.97 -22.41
CA PHE A 356 7.39 13.84 -21.49
C PHE A 356 7.80 14.14 -20.04
N TYR A 357 8.80 13.44 -19.49
CA TYR A 357 9.16 13.56 -18.08
C TYR A 357 9.71 14.94 -17.73
N TYR A 358 10.75 15.38 -18.45
CA TYR A 358 11.46 16.62 -18.12
C TYR A 358 10.82 17.85 -18.76
N GLY A 359 10.28 17.71 -19.98
CA GLY A 359 9.72 18.82 -20.74
C GLY A 359 8.26 19.13 -20.42
N ILE A 360 7.45 18.12 -20.06
CA ILE A 360 5.99 18.28 -19.87
C ILE A 360 5.56 18.06 -18.43
N GLN A 361 5.88 16.91 -17.84
CA GLN A 361 5.37 16.53 -16.53
C GLN A 361 5.95 17.39 -15.42
N ARG A 362 7.27 17.59 -15.39
CA ARG A 362 7.91 18.43 -14.39
C ARG A 362 7.34 19.86 -14.31
N PRO A 363 7.22 20.63 -15.40
CA PRO A 363 6.59 21.95 -15.33
C PRO A 363 5.09 21.87 -15.03
N THR A 364 4.40 20.79 -15.39
CA THR A 364 2.99 20.56 -15.01
C THR A 364 2.84 20.41 -13.50
N HIS A 365 3.68 19.59 -12.87
CA HIS A 365 3.72 19.40 -11.42
C HIS A 365 4.04 20.70 -10.67
N ALA A 366 4.92 21.54 -11.21
CA ALA A 366 5.27 22.84 -10.61
C ALA A 366 4.07 23.80 -10.45
N TYR A 367 2.98 23.58 -11.18
CA TYR A 367 1.72 24.32 -11.05
C TYR A 367 0.63 23.58 -10.26
N GLY A 368 0.97 22.47 -9.60
CA GLY A 368 0.05 21.71 -8.76
C GLY A 368 -0.95 20.86 -9.54
N LEU A 369 -0.70 20.60 -10.82
CA LEU A 369 -1.46 19.66 -11.63
C LEU A 369 -0.78 18.29 -11.64
N LEU A 370 -1.56 17.21 -11.57
CA LEU A 370 -1.07 15.90 -11.99
C LEU A 370 -0.83 15.91 -13.51
N CYS A 371 0.09 15.07 -14.00
CA CYS A 371 0.34 14.92 -15.43
C CYS A 371 0.06 13.48 -15.85
N GLU A 372 -1.16 13.24 -16.34
CA GLU A 372 -1.53 11.96 -16.94
C GLU A 372 -1.09 11.95 -18.40
N THR A 373 -0.58 10.82 -18.87
CA THR A 373 -0.18 10.63 -20.27
C THR A 373 -1.11 9.64 -20.96
N PHE A 374 -1.16 9.66 -22.28
CA PHE A 374 -1.96 8.69 -23.02
C PHE A 374 -1.14 8.08 -24.16
N SER A 375 -0.98 6.75 -24.14
CA SER A 375 -0.41 5.97 -25.24
C SER A 375 -1.47 4.96 -25.68
N ILE A 376 -2.01 5.14 -26.89
CA ILE A 376 -3.17 4.37 -27.37
C ILE A 376 -2.72 3.10 -28.07
N ASP A 377 -3.34 1.97 -27.74
CA ASP A 377 -3.53 0.91 -28.73
C ASP A 377 -4.89 1.15 -29.40
N THR A 378 -4.89 1.96 -30.46
CA THR A 378 -6.12 2.41 -31.17
C THR A 378 -7.01 1.28 -31.69
N SER A 379 -6.58 0.03 -31.59
CA SER A 379 -7.33 -1.18 -31.96
C SER A 379 -8.41 -1.59 -30.94
N LEU A 380 -8.44 -1.03 -29.73
CA LEU A 380 -9.40 -1.42 -28.67
C LEU A 380 -10.59 -0.44 -28.52
N PRO A 381 -11.85 -0.90 -28.69
CA PRO A 381 -13.04 -0.04 -28.63
C PRO A 381 -13.31 0.66 -27.29
N LEU A 382 -12.94 0.05 -26.16
CA LEU A 382 -13.19 0.62 -24.83
C LEU A 382 -12.24 1.77 -24.46
N GLU A 383 -11.06 1.89 -25.10
CA GLU A 383 -10.08 2.93 -24.78
C GLU A 383 -10.57 4.34 -25.12
N ARG A 384 -11.41 4.48 -26.15
CA ARG A 384 -11.90 5.78 -26.64
C ARG A 384 -12.80 6.50 -25.66
N ASP A 385 -13.65 5.78 -24.94
CA ASP A 385 -14.58 6.38 -23.98
C ASP A 385 -13.85 6.81 -22.70
N VAL A 386 -12.83 6.05 -22.28
CA VAL A 386 -11.96 6.41 -21.15
C VAL A 386 -11.14 7.65 -21.47
N LEU A 387 -10.51 7.67 -22.64
CA LEU A 387 -9.78 8.84 -23.12
C LEU A 387 -10.66 10.08 -23.19
N ARG A 388 -11.88 9.93 -23.76
CA ARG A 388 -12.85 11.02 -23.80
C ARG A 388 -13.16 11.53 -22.40
N GLN A 389 -13.40 10.64 -21.45
CA GLN A 389 -13.73 11.03 -20.07
C GLN A 389 -12.55 11.73 -19.37
N GLN A 390 -11.32 11.24 -19.55
CA GLN A 390 -10.11 11.88 -19.02
C GLN A 390 -9.92 13.28 -19.60
N ILE A 391 -9.96 13.40 -20.94
CA ILE A 391 -9.82 14.69 -21.60
C ILE A 391 -10.93 15.66 -21.17
N GLN A 392 -12.18 15.20 -21.05
CA GLN A 392 -13.30 16.05 -20.61
C GLN A 392 -13.13 16.60 -19.18
N GLN A 393 -12.38 15.92 -18.33
CA GLN A 393 -12.17 16.31 -16.93
C GLN A 393 -10.82 17.03 -16.73
N ALA A 394 -9.91 16.95 -17.71
CA ALA A 394 -8.64 17.64 -17.68
C ALA A 394 -8.81 19.17 -17.63
N GLN A 395 -7.89 19.83 -16.93
CA GLN A 395 -7.80 21.29 -16.93
C GLN A 395 -7.14 21.84 -18.19
N VAL A 396 -6.15 21.11 -18.71
CA VAL A 396 -5.41 21.47 -19.92
C VAL A 396 -4.91 20.20 -20.61
N VAL A 397 -4.84 20.25 -21.93
CA VAL A 397 -4.24 19.20 -22.75
C VAL A 397 -2.95 19.73 -23.36
N ILE A 398 -1.87 18.99 -23.20
CA ILE A 398 -0.55 19.33 -23.74
C ILE A 398 -0.22 18.28 -24.80
N ALA A 399 -0.17 18.66 -26.06
CA ALA A 399 -0.01 17.70 -27.16
C ALA A 399 1.27 17.96 -27.93
N ASP A 400 2.12 16.94 -28.01
CA ASP A 400 3.32 16.95 -28.84
C ASP A 400 2.97 16.52 -30.28
N VAL A 401 3.06 17.49 -31.19
CA VAL A 401 2.76 17.34 -32.61
C VAL A 401 4.00 17.16 -33.48
N SER A 402 5.16 16.85 -32.89
CA SER A 402 6.40 16.53 -33.63
C SER A 402 6.22 15.33 -34.54
N GLN A 403 5.47 14.32 -34.08
CA GLN A 403 5.04 13.18 -34.87
C GLN A 403 3.53 13.06 -34.84
N TYR A 404 2.88 13.64 -35.85
CA TYR A 404 1.43 13.63 -35.96
C TYR A 404 0.91 12.33 -36.55
N ASP A 405 0.35 11.47 -35.70
CA ASP A 405 -0.28 10.22 -36.08
C ASP A 405 -1.79 10.19 -35.71
N HIS A 406 -2.44 9.03 -35.91
CA HIS A 406 -3.87 8.87 -35.61
C HIS A 406 -4.19 9.06 -34.12
N SER A 407 -3.23 8.75 -33.23
CA SER A 407 -3.42 8.88 -31.80
C SER A 407 -3.44 10.34 -31.35
N ILE A 408 -2.48 11.13 -31.82
CA ILE A 408 -2.42 12.56 -31.57
C ILE A 408 -3.66 13.23 -32.17
N ALA A 409 -4.06 12.86 -33.39
CA ALA A 409 -5.26 13.39 -34.05
C ALA A 409 -6.55 13.15 -33.25
N LEU A 410 -6.74 11.93 -32.73
CA LEU A 410 -7.89 11.58 -31.91
C LEU A 410 -7.90 12.37 -30.60
N GLY A 411 -6.76 12.43 -29.93
CA GLY A 411 -6.59 13.16 -28.68
C GLY A 411 -6.92 14.65 -28.82
N LEU A 412 -6.35 15.30 -29.83
CA LEU A 412 -6.65 16.70 -30.16
C LEU A 412 -8.12 16.92 -30.51
N GLY A 413 -8.70 16.05 -31.33
CA GLY A 413 -10.10 16.14 -31.71
C GLY A 413 -11.04 16.03 -30.52
N LEU A 414 -10.74 15.17 -29.55
CA LEU A 414 -11.51 15.06 -28.30
C LEU A 414 -11.33 16.29 -27.41
N ALA A 415 -10.12 16.83 -27.33
CA ALA A 415 -9.82 18.02 -26.52
C ALA A 415 -10.57 19.25 -27.02
N TRP A 416 -10.48 19.53 -28.33
CA TRP A 416 -11.22 20.63 -28.95
C TRP A 416 -12.73 20.40 -28.90
N GLY A 417 -13.19 19.16 -29.11
CA GLY A 417 -14.61 18.82 -29.00
C GLY A 417 -15.18 18.97 -27.58
N ALA A 418 -14.34 18.89 -26.56
CA ALA A 418 -14.70 19.07 -25.15
C ALA A 418 -14.39 20.49 -24.62
N ASP A 419 -14.04 21.42 -25.52
CA ASP A 419 -13.69 22.81 -25.22
C ASP A 419 -12.59 22.93 -24.13
N ARG A 420 -11.60 22.02 -24.19
CA ARG A 420 -10.46 22.02 -23.28
C ARG A 420 -9.36 22.96 -23.80
N PRO A 421 -8.69 23.73 -22.94
CA PRO A 421 -7.48 24.44 -23.31
C PRO A 421 -6.44 23.44 -23.85
N VAL A 422 -5.88 23.72 -25.01
CA VAL A 422 -4.88 22.87 -25.68
C VAL A 422 -3.62 23.70 -25.92
N ILE A 423 -2.50 23.24 -25.39
CA ILE A 423 -1.15 23.74 -25.68
C ILE A 423 -0.51 22.75 -26.65
N LEU A 424 -0.16 23.22 -27.84
CA LEU A 424 0.63 22.42 -28.77
C LEU A 424 2.11 22.62 -28.49
N ILE A 425 2.87 21.54 -28.52
CA ILE A 425 4.33 21.58 -28.47
C ILE A 425 4.89 20.82 -29.67
N GLY A 426 6.10 21.16 -30.12
CA GLY A 426 6.75 20.32 -31.12
C GLY A 426 8.19 20.70 -31.42
N GLU A 427 8.95 19.73 -31.90
CA GLU A 427 10.34 19.89 -32.25
C GLU A 427 10.50 20.80 -33.49
N GLU A 428 11.47 21.71 -33.43
CA GLU A 428 11.76 22.63 -34.53
C GLU A 428 12.00 21.87 -35.85
N GLY A 429 11.23 22.21 -36.88
CA GLY A 429 11.29 21.57 -38.19
C GLY A 429 10.49 20.27 -38.33
N GLN A 430 9.87 19.76 -37.26
CA GLN A 430 8.99 18.57 -37.30
C GLN A 430 7.50 18.93 -37.20
N VAL A 431 7.16 20.14 -36.77
CA VAL A 431 5.76 20.59 -36.69
C VAL A 431 5.12 20.66 -38.07
N ALA A 432 3.99 19.97 -38.24
CA ALA A 432 3.25 19.98 -39.49
C ALA A 432 2.69 21.39 -39.82
N PRO A 433 2.66 21.82 -41.09
CA PRO A 433 2.20 23.16 -41.48
C PRO A 433 0.79 23.53 -41.00
N MET A 434 -0.08 22.53 -40.81
CA MET A 434 -1.44 22.73 -40.31
C MET A 434 -1.51 23.29 -38.89
N PHE A 435 -0.44 23.16 -38.10
CA PHE A 435 -0.33 23.68 -36.74
C PHE A 435 0.46 24.99 -36.65
N ALA A 436 1.09 25.45 -37.73
CA ALA A 436 2.03 26.57 -37.69
C ALA A 436 1.41 27.90 -37.21
N GLU A 437 0.10 28.08 -37.42
CA GLU A 437 -0.66 29.26 -36.99
C GLU A 437 -1.44 29.04 -35.69
N TYR A 438 -1.29 27.89 -35.04
CA TYR A 438 -1.98 27.58 -33.79
C TYR A 438 -1.38 28.36 -32.60
N ASP A 439 -2.22 28.90 -31.72
CA ASP A 439 -1.82 29.62 -30.51
C ASP A 439 -2.55 29.04 -29.28
N PRO A 440 -1.85 28.57 -28.23
CA PRO A 440 -0.40 28.54 -28.08
C PRO A 440 0.27 27.30 -28.71
N LEU A 441 1.25 27.53 -29.59
CA LEU A 441 2.23 26.55 -30.08
C LEU A 441 3.64 26.87 -29.55
N LEU A 442 4.25 25.90 -28.85
CA LEU A 442 5.62 25.96 -28.37
C LEU A 442 6.56 25.09 -29.22
N THR A 443 7.44 25.72 -29.97
CA THR A 443 8.54 24.99 -30.63
C THR A 443 9.75 24.83 -29.71
N TYR A 444 10.43 23.70 -29.78
CA TYR A 444 11.64 23.44 -29.01
C TYR A 444 12.74 22.77 -29.85
N SER A 445 13.99 23.06 -29.52
CA SER A 445 15.18 22.31 -29.98
C SER A 445 15.94 21.66 -28.82
N LYS A 446 15.61 22.04 -27.58
CA LYS A 446 16.18 21.50 -26.33
C LYS A 446 15.08 21.43 -25.27
N ILE A 447 15.14 20.39 -24.44
CA ILE A 447 14.13 20.10 -23.40
C ILE A 447 13.97 21.24 -22.40
N TRP A 448 15.07 21.84 -21.93
CA TRP A 448 15.00 22.91 -20.92
C TRP A 448 14.28 24.18 -21.44
N HIS A 449 14.32 24.47 -22.75
CA HIS A 449 13.56 25.58 -23.33
C HIS A 449 12.05 25.29 -23.30
N LEU A 450 11.66 24.03 -23.52
CA LEU A 450 10.27 23.60 -23.43
C LEU A 450 9.79 23.73 -21.99
N GLU A 451 10.57 23.25 -21.02
CA GLU A 451 10.26 23.31 -19.59
C GLU A 451 9.93 24.74 -19.13
N GLU A 452 10.81 25.71 -19.40
CA GLU A 452 10.63 27.11 -18.99
C GLU A 452 9.41 27.78 -19.65
N ARG A 453 9.23 27.56 -20.95
CA ARG A 453 8.14 28.17 -21.73
C ARG A 453 6.78 27.56 -21.38
N LEU A 454 6.72 26.24 -21.24
CA LEU A 454 5.52 25.53 -20.85
C LEU A 454 5.10 25.92 -19.44
N ALA A 455 6.05 26.02 -18.50
CA ALA A 455 5.78 26.53 -17.17
C ALA A 455 5.14 27.94 -17.22
N THR A 456 5.65 28.83 -18.06
CA THR A 456 5.10 30.19 -18.19
C THR A 456 3.66 30.19 -18.72
N LEU A 457 3.35 29.34 -19.71
CA LEU A 457 2.01 29.24 -20.30
C LEU A 457 1.00 28.57 -19.37
N LEU A 458 1.40 27.51 -18.67
CA LEU A 458 0.54 26.84 -17.70
C LEU A 458 0.05 27.82 -16.63
N LYS A 459 0.92 28.74 -16.19
CA LYS A 459 0.53 29.83 -15.28
C LYS A 459 -0.59 30.72 -15.81
N GLN A 460 -0.64 30.95 -17.12
CA GLN A 460 -1.62 31.84 -17.75
C GLN A 460 -2.96 31.16 -18.01
N ILE A 461 -2.93 29.84 -18.22
CA ILE A 461 -4.12 29.05 -18.58
C ILE A 461 -4.81 28.49 -17.34
N VAL A 462 -4.03 28.12 -16.32
CA VAL A 462 -4.49 27.42 -15.11
C VAL A 462 -4.62 28.35 -13.90
N GLY A 463 -3.76 29.38 -13.82
CA GLY A 463 -3.78 30.39 -12.76
C GLY A 463 -4.72 31.55 -13.08
#